data_AF-A0A3R7K557-F1
#
_entry.id   AF-A0A3R7K557-F1
#
_cell.length_a   1.000
_cell.length_b   1.000
_cell.length_c   1.000
_cell.angle_alpha   90.00
_cell.angle_beta   90.00
_cell.angle_gamma   90.00
#
_symmetry.space_group_name_H-M   'P 1'
#
loop_
_entity.id
_entity.type
_entity.pdbx_description
1 polymer ?
#
loop_
_entity_poly.entity_id
_entity_poly.type
_entity_poly.pdbx_seq_one_letter_code
_entity_poly.pdbx_strand_id
1 'polypeptide(L)'
;MMWSTRTRRGLMFSLTAVPRARVALLARRRTSLRVPPHVIRVLSTRPTAEVAAATSTKAAATAVMDSVDTAPIANALSMPLKERLEIYSQLSKSRLSALVVLTTGAGFLMAGGPISWGSFAAATLGTSLAAASANTFNQCWEVELDAKMQRTHRRPLPSGRITRTHALTFGAATATASTAILAAGCSPLVASLGAFNIGLYALVYTPMKMHSEWNTWVGSVVGAIPPIMGWAAATGTMFAPEAALHAYLMYCWQMPHFFALSWRSRKDYRRGGYKMVACNDATGSRSAALALRYSYYMGAIPILAALTESTSYMFAVEGTVVNAYTIYLAHKFYANPTNATAQKVFLASLWYLPVIMGCMVLHSQQWMDEDEIEAKKETSLWREAFLGEVENFQEQDLSVAYDESNMSAWLVSKVRGIRHSMREFCIHENLWGVKDGQHQADESNVLCPVHVGHQAQETVAITAQASRKDL
;
A
#
# COMPACT_ATOMS: atom_id res chain seq x y z
N MET A 1 -9.74 37.32 59.48
CA MET A 1 -11.20 37.21 59.60
C MET A 1 -11.63 35.91 58.92
N MET A 2 -12.23 35.00 59.70
CA MET A 2 -13.03 33.79 59.36
C MET A 2 -12.48 32.68 58.43
N TRP A 3 -12.08 31.53 59.05
CA TRP A 3 -12.68 30.16 59.00
C TRP A 3 -12.19 29.29 57.80
N SER A 4 -11.30 28.30 57.95
CA SER A 4 -11.39 26.97 58.60
C SER A 4 -12.46 26.03 58.02
N THR A 5 -12.06 25.02 57.22
CA THR A 5 -12.04 23.58 57.61
C THR A 5 -11.94 22.60 56.42
N ARG A 6 -11.06 21.57 56.59
CA ARG A 6 -11.21 20.13 56.23
C ARG A 6 -11.23 19.71 54.73
N THR A 7 -10.61 18.63 54.25
CA THR A 7 -9.81 17.52 54.83
C THR A 7 -9.19 16.66 53.71
N ARG A 8 -7.94 16.20 53.92
CA ARG A 8 -7.36 14.83 53.74
C ARG A 8 -7.75 14.00 52.49
N ARG A 9 -6.85 13.38 51.71
CA ARG A 9 -5.64 12.59 52.05
C ARG A 9 -4.62 12.55 50.88
N GLY A 10 -3.33 12.75 51.17
CA GLY A 10 -2.19 12.16 50.42
C GLY A 10 -2.03 10.68 50.79
N LEU A 11 -1.09 9.86 50.29
CA LEU A 11 0.33 9.99 49.97
C LEU A 11 0.65 8.89 48.94
N MET A 12 1.55 9.08 47.96
CA MET A 12 3.00 8.75 48.00
C MET A 12 3.35 7.34 48.49
N PHE A 13 4.17 6.61 47.72
CA PHE A 13 5.38 5.82 48.11
C PHE A 13 5.81 4.99 46.87
N SER A 14 6.87 5.38 46.16
CA SER A 14 8.31 5.13 46.39
C SER A 14 8.81 3.82 45.79
N LEU A 15 9.79 3.98 44.90
CA LEU A 15 10.69 2.98 44.34
C LEU A 15 11.55 2.33 45.42
N THR A 16 11.82 1.02 45.32
CA THR A 16 13.11 0.39 45.65
C THR A 16 13.23 -1.00 45.03
N ALA A 17 14.45 -1.35 44.68
CA ALA A 17 14.89 -2.48 43.88
C ALA A 17 15.25 -3.76 44.69
N VAL A 18 15.11 -4.94 44.05
CA VAL A 18 16.05 -6.12 43.97
C VAL A 18 16.45 -6.81 45.31
N PRO A 19 16.41 -8.16 45.45
CA PRO A 19 17.54 -9.00 45.01
C PRO A 19 17.30 -10.47 44.56
N ARG A 20 18.35 -10.99 43.92
CA ARG A 20 18.59 -12.35 43.42
C ARG A 20 18.91 -13.38 44.53
N ALA A 21 18.58 -14.64 44.21
CA ALA A 21 19.26 -15.92 44.52
C ALA A 21 19.19 -16.53 45.94
N ARG A 22 18.73 -17.80 46.03
CA ARG A 22 19.60 -18.99 46.21
C ARG A 22 18.81 -20.31 46.25
N VAL A 23 19.55 -21.36 45.89
CA VAL A 23 19.25 -22.78 45.75
C VAL A 23 19.05 -23.48 47.10
N ALA A 24 18.15 -24.49 47.17
CA ALA A 24 18.27 -25.62 48.09
C ALA A 24 17.52 -26.87 47.56
N LEU A 25 18.26 -27.98 47.46
CA LEU A 25 17.80 -29.37 47.28
C LEU A 25 16.88 -29.80 48.45
N LEU A 26 15.98 -30.78 48.21
CA LEU A 26 15.99 -32.09 48.91
C LEU A 26 14.90 -33.07 48.41
N ALA A 27 15.39 -34.20 47.88
CA ALA A 27 14.97 -35.59 48.08
C ALA A 27 13.49 -36.06 48.00
N ARG A 28 13.19 -36.77 46.90
CA ARG A 28 12.91 -38.23 46.82
C ARG A 28 11.71 -38.81 47.61
N ARG A 29 10.67 -39.24 46.89
CA ARG A 29 10.02 -40.55 47.12
C ARG A 29 9.44 -41.14 45.82
N ARG A 30 9.76 -42.42 45.62
CA ARG A 30 9.41 -43.30 44.49
C ARG A 30 7.98 -43.80 44.65
N THR A 31 7.24 -43.92 43.54
CA THR A 31 6.24 -44.97 43.34
C THR A 31 6.28 -45.46 41.90
N SER A 32 6.36 -46.78 41.78
CA SER A 32 6.52 -47.60 40.59
C SER A 32 5.23 -47.79 39.81
N LEU A 33 5.30 -47.78 38.47
CA LEU A 33 4.33 -48.46 37.60
C LEU A 33 5.09 -49.37 36.64
N ARG A 34 4.75 -50.67 36.72
CA ARG A 34 5.30 -51.81 35.97
C ARG A 34 4.77 -51.82 34.53
N VAL A 35 5.63 -52.21 33.59
CA VAL A 35 5.26 -52.73 32.27
C VAL A 35 5.90 -54.12 32.14
N PRO A 36 5.17 -55.18 31.77
CA PRO A 36 5.74 -56.52 31.60
C PRO A 36 6.40 -56.74 30.22
N PRO A 37 7.41 -57.63 30.11
CA PRO A 37 8.18 -57.91 28.90
C PRO A 37 7.73 -59.21 28.18
N HIS A 38 8.44 -59.55 27.08
CA HIS A 38 8.51 -60.79 26.27
C HIS A 38 8.19 -60.46 24.78
N VAL A 39 9.01 -60.76 23.75
CA VAL A 39 10.04 -61.80 23.53
C VAL A 39 11.11 -61.30 22.55
N ILE A 40 12.37 -61.70 22.80
CA ILE A 40 13.56 -61.58 21.97
C ILE A 40 13.55 -62.64 20.87
N ARG A 41 13.91 -62.30 19.61
CA ARG A 41 14.49 -63.27 18.67
C ARG A 41 15.60 -62.66 17.80
N VAL A 42 16.83 -62.92 18.28
CA VAL A 42 18.12 -63.20 17.64
C VAL A 42 18.34 -62.85 16.16
N LEU A 43 19.47 -62.17 15.94
CA LEU A 43 20.17 -61.83 14.70
C LEU A 43 20.49 -63.03 13.78
N SER A 44 20.42 -62.82 12.47
CA SER A 44 21.24 -63.53 11.49
C SER A 44 21.66 -62.59 10.35
N THR A 45 22.83 -62.87 9.79
CA THR A 45 23.75 -62.03 9.04
C THR A 45 23.44 -61.96 7.52
N ARG A 46 23.59 -60.74 6.94
CA ARG A 46 23.97 -60.28 5.56
C ARG A 46 24.30 -61.32 4.44
N PRO A 47 24.37 -60.98 3.12
CA PRO A 47 24.01 -59.72 2.39
C PRO A 47 23.38 -59.91 0.95
N THR A 48 23.24 -58.77 0.24
CA THR A 48 23.20 -58.53 -1.23
C THR A 48 21.95 -58.87 -2.06
N ALA A 49 21.15 -57.84 -2.39
CA ALA A 49 20.45 -57.69 -3.68
C ALA A 49 20.01 -56.22 -3.89
N GLU A 50 20.96 -55.30 -3.80
CA GLU A 50 20.76 -53.86 -4.03
C GLU A 50 21.14 -53.50 -5.48
N VAL A 51 20.42 -54.02 -6.47
CA VAL A 51 20.51 -53.55 -7.88
C VAL A 51 19.17 -53.60 -8.64
N ALA A 52 18.10 -54.23 -8.12
CA ALA A 52 16.84 -54.39 -8.87
C ALA A 52 15.72 -53.38 -8.54
N ALA A 53 15.91 -52.49 -7.55
CA ALA A 53 14.83 -51.61 -7.04
C ALA A 53 14.80 -50.19 -7.65
N ALA A 54 15.73 -49.85 -8.55
CA ALA A 54 15.81 -48.49 -9.13
C ALA A 54 15.00 -48.30 -10.43
N THR A 55 14.48 -49.37 -11.03
CA THR A 55 13.72 -49.29 -12.29
C THR A 55 12.20 -49.26 -12.09
N SER A 56 11.72 -49.61 -10.89
CA SER A 56 10.28 -49.63 -10.56
C SER A 56 9.76 -48.25 -10.10
N THR A 57 10.60 -47.41 -9.51
CA THR A 57 10.21 -46.06 -9.04
C THR A 57 10.01 -45.07 -10.18
N LYS A 58 10.65 -45.28 -11.34
CA LYS A 58 10.43 -44.44 -12.53
C LYS A 58 9.06 -44.72 -13.17
N ALA A 59 8.66 -46.00 -13.27
CA ALA A 59 7.35 -46.38 -13.80
C ALA A 59 6.20 -45.95 -12.86
N ALA A 60 6.41 -46.01 -11.54
CA ALA A 60 5.43 -45.51 -10.56
C ALA A 60 5.34 -43.97 -10.55
N ALA A 61 6.46 -43.25 -10.77
CA ALA A 61 6.45 -41.79 -10.90
C ALA A 61 5.77 -41.32 -12.19
N THR A 62 5.91 -42.05 -13.30
CA THR A 62 5.20 -41.74 -14.55
C THR A 62 3.70 -42.06 -14.45
N ALA A 63 3.32 -43.15 -13.76
CA ALA A 63 1.91 -43.51 -13.57
C ALA A 63 1.14 -42.55 -12.62
N VAL A 64 1.83 -41.90 -11.68
CA VAL A 64 1.23 -40.85 -10.83
C VAL A 64 1.04 -39.54 -11.59
N MET A 65 1.79 -39.30 -12.67
CA MET A 65 1.56 -38.16 -13.59
C MET A 65 0.44 -38.41 -14.61
N ASP A 66 0.17 -39.67 -14.97
CA ASP A 66 -0.91 -40.04 -15.91
C ASP A 66 -2.30 -40.18 -15.27
N SER A 67 -2.40 -40.06 -13.94
CA SER A 67 -3.67 -40.08 -13.19
C SER A 67 -4.15 -38.68 -12.76
N VAL A 68 -3.71 -37.63 -13.45
CA VAL A 68 -4.44 -36.36 -13.43
C VAL A 68 -5.79 -36.64 -14.04
N ASP A 69 -6.84 -36.75 -13.21
CA ASP A 69 -8.23 -36.87 -13.64
C ASP A 69 -8.49 -35.88 -14.79
N THR A 70 -8.56 -36.38 -16.02
CA THR A 70 -8.81 -35.61 -17.25
C THR A 70 -10.29 -35.29 -17.42
N ALA A 71 -11.17 -36.02 -16.73
CA ALA A 71 -12.62 -35.83 -16.70
C ALA A 71 -13.07 -34.40 -16.33
N PRO A 72 -12.52 -33.73 -15.30
CA PRO A 72 -12.88 -32.34 -14.99
C PRO A 72 -12.35 -31.29 -15.97
N ILE A 73 -11.22 -31.54 -16.67
CA ILE A 73 -10.70 -30.61 -17.69
C ILE A 73 -11.60 -30.65 -18.93
N ALA A 74 -12.09 -31.84 -19.31
CA ALA A 74 -13.09 -32.01 -20.36
C ALA A 74 -14.43 -31.32 -20.02
N ASN A 75 -14.87 -31.40 -18.75
CA ASN A 75 -16.07 -30.69 -18.27
C ASN A 75 -15.91 -29.16 -18.23
N ALA A 76 -14.69 -28.63 -18.09
CA ALA A 76 -14.46 -27.20 -18.15
C ALA A 76 -14.58 -26.61 -19.57
N LEU A 77 -14.35 -27.44 -20.60
CA LEU A 77 -14.49 -27.08 -22.01
C LEU A 77 -15.93 -27.22 -22.53
N SER A 78 -16.78 -28.03 -21.88
CA SER A 78 -18.20 -28.17 -22.21
C SER A 78 -19.10 -27.08 -21.62
N MET A 79 -18.56 -26.25 -20.72
CA MET A 79 -19.28 -25.10 -20.15
C MET A 79 -19.46 -23.97 -21.18
N PRO A 80 -20.61 -23.26 -21.17
CA PRO A 80 -20.82 -22.06 -21.99
C PRO A 80 -19.72 -21.01 -21.75
N LEU A 81 -19.32 -20.28 -22.80
CA LEU A 81 -18.26 -19.26 -22.72
C LEU A 81 -18.50 -18.24 -21.60
N LYS A 82 -19.74 -17.80 -21.42
CA LYS A 82 -20.15 -16.86 -20.37
C LYS A 82 -19.81 -17.39 -18.97
N GLU A 83 -20.06 -18.67 -18.72
CA GLU A 83 -19.79 -19.29 -17.44
C GLU A 83 -18.28 -19.42 -17.19
N ARG A 84 -17.51 -19.79 -18.22
CA ARG A 84 -16.04 -19.86 -18.14
C ARG A 84 -15.42 -18.49 -17.84
N LEU A 85 -15.88 -17.44 -18.51
CA LEU A 85 -15.44 -16.06 -18.28
C LEU A 85 -15.79 -15.61 -16.85
N GLU A 86 -16.97 -15.97 -16.35
CA GLU A 86 -17.36 -15.67 -14.98
C GLU A 86 -16.43 -16.36 -13.97
N ILE A 87 -16.12 -17.65 -14.18
CA ILE A 87 -15.19 -18.40 -13.32
C ILE A 87 -13.80 -17.73 -13.30
N TYR A 88 -13.23 -17.39 -14.45
CA TYR A 88 -11.92 -16.73 -14.50
C TYR A 88 -11.95 -15.31 -13.91
N SER A 89 -13.05 -14.58 -14.10
CA SER A 89 -13.26 -13.27 -13.46
C SER A 89 -13.33 -13.38 -11.93
N GLN A 90 -13.94 -14.44 -11.41
CA GLN A 90 -14.00 -14.74 -9.98
C GLN A 90 -12.64 -15.21 -9.43
N LEU A 91 -11.89 -16.04 -10.17
CA LEU A 91 -10.54 -16.49 -9.80
C LEU A 91 -9.56 -15.30 -9.72
N SER A 92 -9.58 -14.45 -10.75
CA SER A 92 -8.74 -13.25 -10.83
C SER A 92 -9.17 -12.12 -9.89
N LYS A 93 -10.38 -12.21 -9.32
CA LYS A 93 -11.05 -11.11 -8.59
C LYS A 93 -10.99 -9.79 -9.37
N SER A 94 -11.37 -9.84 -10.65
CA SER A 94 -11.23 -8.76 -11.64
C SER A 94 -11.55 -7.35 -11.10
N ARG A 95 -12.66 -7.18 -10.37
CA ARG A 95 -13.04 -5.89 -9.76
C ARG A 95 -12.04 -5.36 -8.74
N LEU A 96 -11.47 -6.24 -7.91
CA LEU A 96 -10.46 -5.85 -6.93
C LEU A 96 -9.11 -5.62 -7.62
N SER A 97 -8.77 -6.45 -8.59
CA SER A 97 -7.54 -6.32 -9.39
C SER A 97 -7.54 -5.04 -10.24
N ALA A 98 -8.71 -4.54 -10.67
CA ALA A 98 -8.82 -3.26 -11.36
C ALA A 98 -8.33 -2.08 -10.49
N LEU A 99 -8.59 -2.11 -9.18
CA LEU A 99 -8.06 -1.10 -8.26
C LEU A 99 -6.53 -1.21 -8.14
N VAL A 100 -5.98 -2.42 -8.13
CA VAL A 100 -4.52 -2.63 -8.13
C VAL A 100 -3.89 -2.04 -9.40
N VAL A 101 -4.47 -2.33 -10.57
CA VAL A 101 -4.01 -1.77 -11.85
C VAL A 101 -4.14 -0.25 -11.86
N LEU A 102 -5.20 0.31 -11.30
CA LEU A 102 -5.36 1.76 -11.15
C LEU A 102 -4.25 2.35 -10.29
N THR A 103 -3.89 1.71 -9.17
CA THR A 103 -2.80 2.20 -8.30
C THR A 103 -1.43 2.14 -8.97
N THR A 104 -1.19 1.12 -9.81
CA THR A 104 0.01 1.07 -10.67
C THR A 104 -0.02 2.16 -11.73
N GLY A 105 -1.17 2.37 -12.39
CA GLY A 105 -1.32 3.43 -13.38
C GLY A 105 -1.07 4.82 -12.79
N ALA A 106 -1.59 5.10 -11.60
CA ALA A 106 -1.33 6.35 -10.90
C ALA A 106 0.17 6.52 -10.56
N GLY A 107 0.83 5.47 -10.07
CA GLY A 107 2.28 5.49 -9.82
C GLY A 107 3.09 5.76 -11.09
N PHE A 108 2.66 5.20 -12.23
CA PHE A 108 3.27 5.48 -13.54
C PHE A 108 3.06 6.94 -13.95
N LEU A 109 1.83 7.44 -13.88
CA LEU A 109 1.50 8.82 -14.29
C LEU A 109 2.18 9.86 -13.38
N MET A 110 2.41 9.54 -12.11
CA MET A 110 3.11 10.46 -11.21
C MET A 110 4.57 10.72 -11.56
N ALA A 111 5.21 9.83 -12.33
CA ALA A 111 6.56 10.04 -12.82
C ALA A 111 6.68 11.21 -13.81
N GLY A 112 5.57 11.70 -14.37
CA GLY A 112 5.56 12.80 -15.33
C GLY A 112 6.28 12.47 -16.64
N GLY A 113 6.62 13.51 -17.42
CA GLY A 113 7.39 13.40 -18.65
C GLY A 113 6.67 12.73 -19.85
N PRO A 114 7.38 12.48 -20.96
CA PRO A 114 6.80 11.86 -22.14
C PRO A 114 6.38 10.41 -21.85
N ILE A 115 5.09 10.13 -21.99
CA ILE A 115 4.50 8.83 -21.66
C ILE A 115 4.82 7.80 -22.76
N SER A 116 5.57 6.77 -22.40
CA SER A 116 5.68 5.54 -23.21
C SER A 116 4.42 4.71 -23.06
N TRP A 117 3.48 4.83 -24.01
CA TRP A 117 2.24 4.05 -24.02
C TRP A 117 2.46 2.54 -24.07
N GLY A 118 3.55 2.09 -24.72
CA GLY A 118 3.95 0.68 -24.71
C GLY A 118 4.29 0.19 -23.30
N SER A 119 5.09 0.96 -22.56
CA SER A 119 5.46 0.64 -21.18
C SER A 119 4.27 0.75 -20.22
N PHE A 120 3.38 1.73 -20.43
CA PHE A 120 2.14 1.84 -19.66
C PHE A 120 1.19 0.65 -19.90
N ALA A 121 1.01 0.24 -21.16
CA ALA A 121 0.20 -0.93 -21.51
C ALA A 121 0.79 -2.21 -20.94
N ALA A 122 2.12 -2.38 -21.02
CA ALA A 122 2.81 -3.52 -20.42
C ALA A 122 2.69 -3.54 -18.88
N ALA A 123 2.87 -2.38 -18.22
CA ALA A 123 2.74 -2.25 -16.77
C ALA A 123 1.32 -2.59 -16.28
N THR A 124 0.30 -2.09 -16.97
CA THR A 124 -1.11 -2.33 -16.62
C THR A 124 -1.55 -3.77 -16.90
N LEU A 125 -1.24 -4.32 -18.08
CA LEU A 125 -1.57 -5.70 -18.43
C LEU A 125 -0.79 -6.70 -17.58
N GLY A 126 0.52 -6.49 -17.43
CA GLY A 126 1.39 -7.31 -16.59
C GLY A 126 0.91 -7.32 -15.14
N THR A 127 0.63 -6.16 -14.55
CA THR A 127 0.11 -6.08 -13.17
C THR A 127 -1.27 -6.74 -13.04
N SER A 128 -2.15 -6.61 -14.03
CA SER A 128 -3.44 -7.29 -14.03
C SER A 128 -3.28 -8.82 -13.97
N LEU A 129 -2.36 -9.37 -14.76
CA LEU A 129 -2.03 -10.79 -14.76
C LEU A 129 -1.34 -11.24 -13.46
N ALA A 130 -0.44 -10.42 -12.89
CA ALA A 130 0.16 -10.67 -11.58
C ALA A 130 -0.92 -10.76 -10.49
N ALA A 131 -1.85 -9.81 -10.48
CA ALA A 131 -2.96 -9.79 -9.53
C ALA A 131 -3.90 -10.98 -9.73
N ALA A 132 -4.17 -11.38 -10.98
CA ALA A 132 -4.95 -12.56 -11.29
C ALA A 132 -4.28 -13.85 -10.77
N SER A 133 -2.97 -13.98 -10.99
CA SER A 133 -2.15 -15.09 -10.51
C SER A 133 -2.16 -15.19 -8.99
N ALA A 134 -1.80 -14.10 -8.31
CA ALA A 134 -1.72 -14.04 -6.85
C ALA A 134 -3.09 -14.33 -6.19
N ASN A 135 -4.18 -13.82 -6.75
CA ASN A 135 -5.53 -14.14 -6.28
C ASN A 135 -5.92 -15.60 -6.50
N THR A 136 -5.52 -16.18 -7.63
CA THR A 136 -5.77 -17.58 -7.94
C THR A 136 -5.03 -18.49 -6.95
N PHE A 137 -3.73 -18.26 -6.72
CA PHE A 137 -2.96 -19.00 -5.74
C PHE A 137 -3.51 -18.86 -4.32
N ASN A 138 -3.93 -17.64 -3.93
CA ASN A 138 -4.59 -17.42 -2.66
C ASN A 138 -5.86 -18.28 -2.53
N GLN A 139 -6.73 -18.32 -3.55
CA GLN A 139 -7.93 -19.17 -3.51
C GLN A 139 -7.59 -20.67 -3.49
N CYS A 140 -6.51 -21.09 -4.16
CA CYS A 140 -6.01 -22.48 -4.12
C CYS A 140 -5.49 -22.88 -2.73
N TRP A 141 -5.02 -21.94 -1.91
CA TRP A 141 -4.62 -22.22 -0.54
C TRP A 141 -5.83 -22.21 0.42
N GLU A 142 -6.77 -21.30 0.19
CA GLU A 142 -7.87 -21.05 1.12
C GLU A 142 -9.12 -21.91 0.88
N VAL A 143 -9.09 -22.93 0.02
CA VAL A 143 -10.28 -23.72 -0.37
C VAL A 143 -11.12 -24.17 0.83
N GLU A 144 -10.49 -24.81 1.82
CA GLU A 144 -11.19 -25.30 3.02
C GLU A 144 -11.66 -24.19 3.95
N LEU A 145 -10.92 -23.07 4.01
CA LEU A 145 -11.25 -21.93 4.86
C LEU A 145 -12.43 -21.16 4.26
N ASP A 146 -12.39 -20.95 2.95
CA ASP A 146 -13.42 -20.28 2.18
C ASP A 146 -14.74 -21.06 2.21
N ALA A 147 -14.69 -22.41 2.22
CA ALA A 147 -15.87 -23.27 2.36
C ALA A 147 -16.61 -23.05 3.70
N LYS A 148 -15.88 -22.68 4.76
CA LYS A 148 -16.45 -22.43 6.10
C LYS A 148 -17.08 -21.03 6.20
N MET A 149 -16.80 -20.11 5.29
CA MET A 149 -17.23 -18.71 5.38
C MET A 149 -18.45 -18.42 4.50
N GLN A 150 -19.44 -17.70 5.03
CA GLN A 150 -20.71 -17.44 4.34
C GLN A 150 -20.52 -16.59 3.09
N ARG A 151 -19.54 -15.68 3.11
CA ARG A 151 -19.25 -14.82 1.96
C ARG A 151 -18.56 -15.56 0.80
N THR A 152 -17.88 -16.67 1.07
CA THR A 152 -16.90 -17.25 0.14
C THR A 152 -17.15 -18.72 -0.19
N HIS A 153 -18.08 -19.39 0.48
CA HIS A 153 -18.42 -20.79 0.22
C HIS A 153 -18.88 -21.06 -1.23
N ARG A 154 -19.36 -20.02 -1.94
CA ARG A 154 -19.78 -20.10 -3.36
C ARG A 154 -18.69 -19.78 -4.37
N ARG A 155 -17.44 -19.56 -3.93
CA ARG A 155 -16.32 -19.32 -4.85
C ARG A 155 -16.06 -20.57 -5.70
N PRO A 156 -15.45 -20.43 -6.90
CA PRO A 156 -15.34 -21.52 -7.87
C PRO A 156 -14.64 -22.79 -7.33
N LEU A 157 -13.62 -22.62 -6.48
CA LEU A 157 -12.87 -23.74 -5.91
C LEU A 157 -13.61 -24.45 -4.75
N PRO A 158 -14.07 -23.74 -3.70
CA PRO A 158 -14.90 -24.37 -2.64
C PRO A 158 -16.17 -25.03 -3.16
N SER A 159 -16.79 -24.48 -4.20
CA SER A 159 -18.03 -25.03 -4.78
C SER A 159 -17.78 -26.15 -5.80
N GLY A 160 -16.53 -26.51 -6.07
CA GLY A 160 -16.18 -27.57 -7.03
C GLY A 160 -16.46 -27.24 -8.51
N ARG A 161 -16.69 -25.96 -8.87
CA ARG A 161 -16.94 -25.54 -10.27
C ARG A 161 -15.69 -25.63 -11.15
N ILE A 162 -14.51 -25.63 -10.53
CA ILE A 162 -13.22 -25.80 -11.19
C ILE A 162 -12.30 -26.62 -10.30
N THR A 163 -11.42 -27.42 -10.90
CA THR A 163 -10.43 -28.19 -10.12
C THR A 163 -9.28 -27.34 -9.64
N ARG A 164 -8.66 -27.78 -8.54
CA ARG A 164 -7.47 -27.15 -7.99
C ARG A 164 -6.29 -27.20 -8.98
N THR A 165 -6.12 -28.29 -9.71
CA THR A 165 -5.08 -28.45 -10.72
C THR A 165 -5.25 -27.43 -11.85
N HIS A 166 -6.46 -27.26 -12.38
CA HIS A 166 -6.73 -26.26 -13.41
C HIS A 166 -6.50 -24.84 -12.92
N ALA A 167 -6.94 -24.52 -11.70
CA ALA A 167 -6.69 -23.21 -11.10
C ALA A 167 -5.18 -22.97 -10.88
N LEU A 168 -4.41 -23.97 -10.43
CA LEU A 168 -2.95 -23.84 -10.30
C LEU A 168 -2.27 -23.61 -11.65
N THR A 169 -2.67 -24.32 -12.70
CA THR A 169 -2.15 -24.10 -14.06
C THR A 169 -2.48 -22.69 -14.57
N PHE A 170 -3.71 -22.21 -14.34
CA PHE A 170 -4.08 -20.83 -14.68
C PHE A 170 -3.25 -19.80 -13.90
N GLY A 171 -3.06 -20.01 -12.60
CA GLY A 171 -2.22 -19.15 -11.75
C GLY A 171 -0.77 -19.12 -12.22
N ALA A 172 -0.19 -20.26 -12.59
CA ALA A 172 1.18 -20.36 -13.10
C ALA A 172 1.32 -19.71 -14.49
N ALA A 173 0.38 -19.98 -15.41
CA ALA A 173 0.38 -19.37 -16.74
C ALA A 173 0.29 -17.84 -16.67
N THR A 174 -0.59 -17.31 -15.82
CA THR A 174 -0.72 -15.86 -15.61
C THR A 174 0.50 -15.25 -14.90
N ALA A 175 1.17 -15.96 -13.99
CA ALA A 175 2.43 -15.53 -13.39
C ALA A 175 3.56 -15.40 -14.44
N THR A 176 3.73 -16.43 -15.27
CA THR A 176 4.75 -16.44 -16.33
C THR A 176 4.48 -15.36 -17.37
N ALA A 177 3.23 -15.26 -17.85
CA ALA A 177 2.83 -14.23 -18.80
C ALA A 177 3.03 -12.82 -18.23
N SER A 178 2.61 -12.58 -16.98
CA SER A 178 2.86 -11.32 -16.28
C SER A 178 4.34 -10.96 -16.26
N THR A 179 5.18 -11.88 -15.81
CA THR A 179 6.62 -11.63 -15.66
C THR A 179 7.27 -11.35 -17.01
N ALA A 180 6.91 -12.10 -18.05
CA ALA A 180 7.40 -11.90 -19.41
C ALA A 180 6.98 -10.54 -19.99
N ILE A 181 5.71 -10.14 -19.83
CA ILE A 181 5.19 -8.86 -20.32
C ILE A 181 5.89 -7.69 -19.61
N LEU A 182 6.05 -7.77 -18.29
CA LEU A 182 6.73 -6.72 -17.52
C LEU A 182 8.22 -6.63 -17.88
N ALA A 183 8.89 -7.76 -18.14
CA ALA A 183 10.29 -7.78 -18.52
C ALA A 183 10.52 -7.21 -19.93
N ALA A 184 9.62 -7.52 -20.87
CA ALA A 184 9.73 -7.08 -22.25
C ALA A 184 9.28 -5.62 -22.46
N GLY A 185 8.21 -5.18 -21.78
CA GLY A 185 7.63 -3.85 -22.01
C GLY A 185 8.04 -2.78 -21.01
N CYS A 186 8.60 -3.15 -19.85
CA CYS A 186 9.07 -2.20 -18.84
C CYS A 186 10.56 -2.40 -18.57
N SER A 187 10.91 -3.28 -17.64
CA SER A 187 12.29 -3.57 -17.26
C SER A 187 12.38 -4.85 -16.41
N PRO A 188 13.57 -5.47 -16.33
CA PRO A 188 13.81 -6.60 -15.41
C PRO A 188 13.51 -6.26 -13.94
N LEU A 189 13.72 -5.00 -13.53
CA LEU A 189 13.37 -4.51 -12.20
C LEU A 189 11.87 -4.66 -11.94
N VAL A 190 11.01 -4.14 -12.83
CA VAL A 190 9.55 -4.21 -12.68
C VAL A 190 9.06 -5.66 -12.72
N ALA A 191 9.65 -6.49 -13.59
CA ALA A 191 9.34 -7.91 -13.65
C ALA A 191 9.68 -8.64 -12.33
N SER A 192 10.85 -8.35 -11.77
CA SER A 192 11.26 -8.93 -10.48
C SER A 192 10.36 -8.48 -9.34
N LEU A 193 9.93 -7.21 -9.30
CA LEU A 193 8.97 -6.70 -8.33
C LEU A 193 7.61 -7.38 -8.46
N GLY A 194 7.13 -7.59 -9.69
CA GLY A 194 5.89 -8.32 -9.95
C GLY A 194 5.94 -9.77 -9.48
N ALA A 195 6.99 -10.50 -9.85
CA ALA A 195 7.20 -11.89 -9.43
C ALA A 195 7.37 -12.00 -7.91
N PHE A 196 8.15 -11.10 -7.31
CA PHE A 196 8.29 -11.00 -5.86
C PHE A 196 6.95 -10.74 -5.17
N ASN A 197 6.12 -9.85 -5.71
CA ASN A 197 4.82 -9.52 -5.12
C ASN A 197 3.83 -10.70 -5.18
N ILE A 198 3.85 -11.48 -6.28
CA ILE A 198 3.10 -12.74 -6.38
C ILE A 198 3.53 -13.70 -5.27
N GLY A 199 4.84 -13.91 -5.11
CA GLY A 199 5.41 -14.76 -4.07
C GLY A 199 5.09 -14.27 -2.66
N LEU A 200 5.26 -12.97 -2.39
CA LEU A 200 4.95 -12.35 -1.10
C LEU A 200 3.47 -12.53 -0.73
N TYR A 201 2.57 -12.33 -1.68
CA TYR A 201 1.14 -12.51 -1.45
C TYR A 201 0.78 -13.98 -1.25
N ALA A 202 1.19 -14.84 -2.19
CA ALA A 202 0.81 -16.23 -2.22
C ALA A 202 1.49 -17.02 -1.11
N LEU A 203 2.80 -16.89 -0.91
CA LEU A 203 3.62 -17.74 -0.04
C LEU A 203 3.81 -17.21 1.38
N VAL A 204 3.71 -15.89 1.61
CA VAL A 204 3.98 -15.28 2.92
C VAL A 204 2.70 -14.73 3.56
N TYR A 205 2.00 -13.82 2.88
CA TYR A 205 0.80 -13.21 3.42
C TYR A 205 -0.36 -14.22 3.59
N THR A 206 -0.64 -15.03 2.57
CA THR A 206 -1.75 -16.00 2.60
C THR A 206 -1.72 -16.96 3.80
N PRO A 207 -0.60 -17.62 4.13
CA PRO A 207 -0.55 -18.51 5.30
C PRO A 207 -0.51 -17.74 6.62
N MET A 208 0.11 -16.55 6.66
CA MET A 208 0.18 -15.74 7.87
C MET A 208 -1.21 -15.39 8.43
N LYS A 209 -2.23 -15.29 7.57
CA LYS A 209 -3.62 -15.07 7.97
C LYS A 209 -4.14 -16.10 9.00
N MET A 210 -3.59 -17.31 9.03
CA MET A 210 -3.93 -18.36 9.99
C MET A 210 -3.01 -18.41 11.22
N HIS A 211 -1.85 -17.77 11.17
CA HIS A 211 -0.81 -17.91 12.20
C HIS A 211 -0.69 -16.67 13.09
N SER A 212 -0.87 -15.47 12.53
CA SER A 212 -0.52 -14.23 13.23
C SER A 212 -1.39 -13.05 12.83
N GLU A 213 -1.66 -12.16 13.79
CA GLU A 213 -2.31 -10.87 13.55
C GLU A 213 -1.47 -9.96 12.63
N TRP A 214 -0.15 -10.20 12.57
CA TRP A 214 0.78 -9.48 11.69
C TRP A 214 0.49 -9.63 10.19
N ASN A 215 -0.41 -10.54 9.81
CA ASN A 215 -0.84 -10.71 8.43
C ASN A 215 -1.30 -9.40 7.78
N THR A 216 -1.98 -8.50 8.50
CA THR A 216 -2.52 -7.26 7.93
C THR A 216 -1.39 -6.29 7.55
N TRP A 217 -0.32 -6.23 8.35
CA TRP A 217 0.86 -5.41 8.07
C TRP A 217 1.65 -5.95 6.88
N VAL A 218 1.90 -7.26 6.84
CA VAL A 218 2.58 -7.90 5.70
C VAL A 218 1.76 -7.79 4.42
N GLY A 219 0.44 -7.98 4.52
CA GLY A 219 -0.48 -7.80 3.39
C GLY A 219 -0.51 -6.37 2.86
N SER A 220 -0.20 -5.38 3.70
CA SER A 220 -0.13 -3.99 3.25
C SER A 220 1.18 -3.67 2.53
N VAL A 221 2.26 -4.41 2.80
CA VAL A 221 3.47 -4.35 1.98
C VAL A 221 3.16 -4.83 0.55
N VAL A 222 2.39 -5.90 0.40
CA VAL A 222 1.94 -6.38 -0.93
C VAL A 222 1.18 -5.28 -1.69
N GLY A 223 0.31 -4.55 -0.99
CA GLY A 223 -0.47 -3.48 -1.61
C GLY A 223 0.31 -2.19 -1.91
N ALA A 224 1.47 -2.01 -1.28
CA ALA A 224 2.35 -0.88 -1.51
C ALA A 224 3.27 -1.04 -2.73
N ILE A 225 3.51 -2.28 -3.17
CA ILE A 225 4.39 -2.59 -4.32
C ILE A 225 3.82 -2.13 -5.68
N PRO A 226 2.51 -2.30 -6.01
CA PRO A 226 1.97 -1.94 -7.32
C PRO A 226 2.18 -0.46 -7.74
N PRO A 227 2.02 0.56 -6.89
CA PRO A 227 2.40 1.93 -7.24
C PRO A 227 3.89 2.08 -7.54
N ILE A 228 4.77 1.44 -6.77
CA ILE A 228 6.23 1.45 -7.01
C ILE A 228 6.54 0.80 -8.36
N MET A 229 5.87 -0.32 -8.69
CA MET A 229 6.00 -0.95 -10.00
C MET A 229 5.60 0.01 -11.13
N GLY A 230 4.55 0.80 -10.93
CA GLY A 230 4.12 1.83 -11.87
C GLY A 230 5.18 2.90 -12.08
N TRP A 231 5.69 3.46 -10.98
CA TRP A 231 6.77 4.45 -11.01
C TRP A 231 8.04 3.90 -11.69
N ALA A 232 8.46 2.70 -11.31
CA ALA A 232 9.65 2.06 -11.89
C ALA A 232 9.47 1.68 -13.36
N ALA A 233 8.23 1.44 -13.82
CA ALA A 233 7.94 1.23 -15.22
C ALA A 233 8.03 2.51 -16.06
N ALA A 234 7.83 3.68 -15.45
CA ALA A 234 7.98 4.97 -16.11
C ALA A 234 9.43 5.49 -16.05
N THR A 235 10.10 5.36 -14.91
CA THR A 235 11.41 5.99 -14.64
C THR A 235 12.60 5.04 -14.73
N GLY A 236 12.38 3.72 -14.71
CA GLY A 236 13.44 2.72 -14.62
C GLY A 236 14.06 2.54 -13.23
N THR A 237 13.69 3.37 -12.24
CA THR A 237 14.18 3.30 -10.85
C THR A 237 13.02 3.11 -9.86
N MET A 238 13.27 2.44 -8.74
CA MET A 238 12.31 2.37 -7.63
C MET A 238 12.69 3.23 -6.42
N PHE A 239 13.92 3.75 -6.40
CA PHE A 239 14.47 4.52 -5.28
C PHE A 239 14.29 6.02 -5.52
N ALA A 240 13.03 6.45 -5.53
CA ALA A 240 12.67 7.86 -5.58
C ALA A 240 11.82 8.24 -4.35
N PRO A 241 11.98 9.44 -3.77
CA PRO A 241 11.15 9.92 -2.67
C PRO A 241 9.65 9.84 -2.99
N GLU A 242 9.26 10.14 -4.24
CA GLU A 242 7.89 10.07 -4.73
C GLU A 242 7.36 8.65 -4.76
N ALA A 243 8.16 7.69 -5.23
CA ALA A 243 7.81 6.27 -5.23
C ALA A 243 7.60 5.76 -3.79
N ALA A 244 8.48 6.17 -2.87
CA ALA A 244 8.36 5.83 -1.45
C ALA A 244 7.11 6.45 -0.81
N LEU A 245 6.77 7.69 -1.17
CA LEU A 245 5.58 8.39 -0.68
C LEU A 245 4.28 7.67 -1.12
N HIS A 246 4.21 7.16 -2.35
CA HIS A 246 3.08 6.36 -2.82
C HIS A 246 2.98 5.01 -2.12
N ALA A 247 4.12 4.34 -1.98
CA ALA A 247 4.19 3.08 -1.26
C ALA A 247 3.67 3.27 0.16
N TYR A 248 4.10 4.35 0.82
CA TYR A 248 3.68 4.71 2.17
C TYR A 248 2.19 5.06 2.22
N LEU A 249 1.68 5.85 1.27
CA LEU A 249 0.25 6.15 1.15
C LEU A 249 -0.59 4.88 1.03
N MET A 250 -0.23 3.98 0.13
CA MET A 250 -0.92 2.70 -0.04
C MET A 250 -0.85 1.85 1.22
N TYR A 251 0.34 1.72 1.80
CA TYR A 251 0.56 0.96 3.02
C TYR A 251 -0.32 1.47 4.17
N CYS A 252 -0.35 2.78 4.40
CA CYS A 252 -1.12 3.38 5.47
C CYS A 252 -2.63 3.34 5.20
N TRP A 253 -3.07 3.61 3.97
CA TRP A 253 -4.49 3.60 3.59
C TRP A 253 -5.19 2.26 3.82
N GLN A 254 -4.47 1.16 3.56
CA GLN A 254 -5.01 -0.18 3.73
C GLN A 254 -5.41 -0.49 5.18
N MET A 255 -4.77 0.14 6.16
CA MET A 255 -5.00 -0.15 7.58
C MET A 255 -6.40 0.22 8.07
N PRO A 256 -6.85 1.49 8.01
CA PRO A 256 -8.21 1.83 8.42
C PRO A 256 -9.26 1.06 7.60
N HIS A 257 -9.00 0.79 6.32
CA HIS A 257 -9.85 -0.05 5.48
C HIS A 257 -10.01 -1.47 6.02
N PHE A 258 -8.89 -2.17 6.25
CA PHE A 258 -8.89 -3.57 6.69
C PHE A 258 -9.33 -3.74 8.14
N PHE A 259 -8.95 -2.84 9.05
CA PHE A 259 -9.41 -2.93 10.45
C PHE A 259 -10.92 -2.69 10.56
N ALA A 260 -11.48 -1.76 9.77
CA ALA A 260 -12.93 -1.57 9.71
C ALA A 260 -13.66 -2.78 9.08
N LEU A 261 -13.13 -3.35 7.99
CA LEU A 261 -13.70 -4.53 7.33
C LEU A 261 -13.66 -5.78 8.22
N SER A 262 -12.50 -6.04 8.83
CA SER A 262 -12.27 -7.19 9.70
C SER A 262 -13.13 -7.12 10.96
N TRP A 263 -13.33 -5.92 11.52
CA TRP A 263 -14.27 -5.72 12.62
C TRP A 263 -15.70 -6.14 12.24
N ARG A 264 -16.20 -5.65 11.11
CA ARG A 264 -17.56 -5.99 10.62
C ARG A 264 -17.72 -7.48 10.31
N SER A 265 -16.66 -8.09 9.79
CA SER A 265 -16.66 -9.48 9.32
C SER A 265 -16.05 -10.46 10.34
N ARG A 266 -15.82 -10.04 11.58
CA ARG A 266 -15.10 -10.81 12.61
C ARG A 266 -15.70 -12.19 12.89
N LYS A 267 -17.02 -12.31 12.84
CA LYS A 267 -17.72 -13.59 13.04
C LYS A 267 -17.41 -14.58 11.91
N ASP A 268 -17.36 -14.09 10.67
CA ASP A 268 -17.03 -14.90 9.49
C ASP A 268 -15.56 -15.32 9.52
N TYR A 269 -14.66 -14.39 9.84
CA TYR A 269 -13.23 -14.68 10.01
C TYR A 269 -12.96 -15.70 11.12
N ARG A 270 -13.64 -15.60 12.28
CA ARG A 270 -13.53 -16.60 13.35
C ARG A 270 -13.98 -17.99 12.89
N ARG A 271 -15.06 -18.09 12.11
CA ARG A 271 -15.54 -19.37 11.56
C ARG A 271 -14.55 -19.98 10.56
N GLY A 272 -13.88 -19.13 9.77
CA GLY A 272 -12.80 -19.56 8.88
C GLY A 272 -11.48 -19.89 9.60
N GLY A 273 -11.37 -19.67 10.91
CA GLY A 273 -10.14 -19.93 11.69
C GLY A 273 -9.06 -18.84 11.59
N TYR A 274 -9.39 -17.68 11.02
CA TYR A 274 -8.45 -16.58 10.81
C TYR A 274 -8.01 -15.91 12.11
N LYS A 275 -6.73 -15.49 12.15
CA LYS A 275 -6.11 -14.77 13.28
C LYS A 275 -6.01 -13.27 13.00
N MET A 276 -7.12 -12.63 12.66
CA MET A 276 -7.18 -11.16 12.49
C MET A 276 -7.19 -10.45 13.85
N VAL A 277 -6.72 -9.21 13.93
CA VAL A 277 -6.82 -8.38 15.14
C VAL A 277 -8.26 -8.35 15.67
N ALA A 278 -9.23 -8.16 14.78
CA ALA A 278 -10.66 -8.16 15.12
C ALA A 278 -11.18 -9.50 15.69
N CYS A 279 -10.50 -10.63 15.42
CA CYS A 279 -10.85 -11.92 16.02
C CYS A 279 -10.46 -11.98 17.49
N ASN A 280 -9.41 -11.29 17.90
CA ASN A 280 -8.89 -11.24 19.27
C ASN A 280 -9.17 -9.89 19.96
N ASP A 281 -10.17 -9.16 19.46
CA ASP A 281 -10.61 -7.87 19.97
C ASP A 281 -12.09 -8.01 20.34
N ALA A 282 -12.40 -8.14 21.62
CA ALA A 282 -13.79 -8.32 22.08
C ALA A 282 -14.57 -7.00 22.03
N THR A 283 -13.90 -5.89 22.35
CA THR A 283 -14.51 -4.56 22.49
C THR A 283 -14.42 -3.73 21.22
N GLY A 284 -13.54 -4.07 20.29
CA GLY A 284 -13.26 -3.27 19.08
C GLY A 284 -12.27 -2.15 19.31
N SER A 285 -11.80 -1.98 20.55
CA SER A 285 -10.88 -0.92 20.96
C SER A 285 -9.55 -0.98 20.23
N ARG A 286 -8.98 -2.18 20.02
CA ARG A 286 -7.68 -2.34 19.34
C ARG A 286 -7.81 -2.02 17.85
N SER A 287 -8.84 -2.58 17.22
CA SER A 287 -9.12 -2.38 15.79
C SER A 287 -9.41 -0.91 15.49
N ALA A 288 -10.18 -0.23 16.36
CA ALA A 288 -10.49 1.19 16.21
C ALA A 288 -9.27 2.09 16.51
N ALA A 289 -8.45 1.76 17.51
CA ALA A 289 -7.22 2.49 17.81
C ALA A 289 -6.22 2.43 16.65
N LEU A 290 -6.06 1.24 16.04
CA LEU A 290 -5.19 1.06 14.88
C LEU A 290 -5.72 1.82 13.66
N ALA A 291 -7.02 1.74 13.38
CA ALA A 291 -7.64 2.52 12.31
C ALA A 291 -7.37 4.02 12.49
N LEU A 292 -7.60 4.56 13.68
CA LEU A 292 -7.36 5.97 14.00
C LEU A 292 -5.88 6.35 13.87
N ARG A 293 -4.96 5.54 14.39
CA ARG A 293 -3.51 5.79 14.31
C ARG A 293 -3.04 5.91 12.86
N TYR A 294 -3.45 4.99 12.00
CA TYR A 294 -3.08 5.04 10.59
C TYR A 294 -3.79 6.17 9.82
N SER A 295 -5.00 6.57 10.22
CA SER A 295 -5.61 7.79 9.68
C SER A 295 -4.80 9.05 10.00
N TYR A 296 -4.17 9.15 11.18
CA TYR A 296 -3.24 10.24 11.47
C TYR A 296 -1.98 10.18 10.62
N TYR A 297 -1.41 8.98 10.41
CA TYR A 297 -0.25 8.82 9.52
C TYR A 297 -0.57 9.25 8.08
N MET A 298 -1.76 8.93 7.59
CA MET A 298 -2.24 9.41 6.29
C MET A 298 -2.41 10.93 6.26
N GLY A 299 -2.88 11.53 7.36
CA GLY A 299 -3.03 12.98 7.47
C GLY A 299 -1.72 13.77 7.35
N ALA A 300 -0.58 13.15 7.63
CA ALA A 300 0.74 13.78 7.44
C ALA A 300 1.21 13.77 5.98
N ILE A 301 0.69 12.85 5.15
CA ILE A 301 1.17 12.63 3.77
C ILE A 301 1.04 13.87 2.90
N PRO A 302 -0.10 14.59 2.84
CA PRO A 302 -0.23 15.77 1.98
C PRO A 302 0.77 16.88 2.33
N ILE A 303 1.05 17.04 3.63
CA ILE A 303 2.01 18.03 4.13
C ILE A 303 3.43 17.62 3.74
N LEU A 304 3.81 16.37 4.03
CA LEU A 304 5.13 15.84 3.66
C LEU A 304 5.36 15.91 2.15
N ALA A 305 4.36 15.57 1.34
CA ALA A 305 4.43 15.61 -0.12
C ALA A 305 4.67 17.02 -0.67
N ALA A 306 4.14 18.06 -0.01
CA ALA A 306 4.39 19.45 -0.39
C ALA A 306 5.76 19.93 0.10
N LEU A 307 6.17 19.52 1.32
CA LEU A 307 7.46 19.87 1.90
C LEU A 307 8.65 19.23 1.18
N THR A 308 8.50 18.00 0.66
CA THR A 308 9.51 17.33 -0.17
C THR A 308 9.46 17.76 -1.63
N GLU A 309 8.67 18.78 -1.95
CA GLU A 309 8.47 19.31 -3.31
C GLU A 309 8.00 18.29 -4.33
N SER A 310 7.45 17.16 -3.88
CA SER A 310 6.87 16.13 -4.75
C SER A 310 5.54 16.57 -5.35
N THR A 311 4.82 17.45 -4.65
CA THR A 311 3.50 17.99 -5.05
C THR A 311 3.41 19.49 -4.79
N SER A 312 2.36 20.14 -5.30
CA SER A 312 2.05 21.55 -5.00
C SER A 312 1.55 21.73 -3.56
N TYR A 313 1.66 22.96 -3.02
CA TYR A 313 1.08 23.29 -1.72
C TYR A 313 -0.46 23.16 -1.70
N MET A 314 -1.12 23.25 -2.86
CA MET A 314 -2.55 23.05 -2.97
C MET A 314 -2.95 21.61 -2.63
N PHE A 315 -2.10 20.62 -2.94
CA PHE A 315 -2.29 19.25 -2.49
C PHE A 315 -2.31 19.13 -0.97
N ALA A 316 -1.48 19.90 -0.25
CA ALA A 316 -1.51 19.91 1.20
C ALA A 316 -2.88 20.41 1.72
N VAL A 317 -3.42 21.49 1.14
CA VAL A 317 -4.73 22.04 1.53
C VAL A 317 -5.86 21.04 1.26
N GLU A 318 -5.99 20.58 0.01
CA GLU A 318 -7.05 19.64 -0.39
C GLU A 318 -6.92 18.30 0.35
N GLY A 319 -5.70 17.77 0.42
CA GLY A 319 -5.39 16.52 1.09
C GLY A 319 -5.66 16.58 2.58
N THR A 320 -5.36 17.70 3.26
CA THR A 320 -5.69 17.88 4.68
C THR A 320 -7.19 17.92 4.92
N VAL A 321 -7.98 18.56 4.06
CA VAL A 321 -9.45 18.55 4.18
C VAL A 321 -10.01 17.13 4.07
N VAL A 322 -9.56 16.38 3.06
CA VAL A 322 -9.97 14.98 2.86
C VAL A 322 -9.56 14.10 4.05
N ASN A 323 -8.33 14.27 4.56
CA ASN A 323 -7.84 13.53 5.72
C ASN A 323 -8.53 13.92 7.03
N ALA A 324 -8.87 15.19 7.24
CA ALA A 324 -9.60 15.63 8.42
C ALA A 324 -10.96 14.91 8.55
N TYR A 325 -11.65 14.73 7.43
CA TYR A 325 -12.91 13.98 7.41
C TYR A 325 -12.72 12.49 7.71
N THR A 326 -11.71 11.83 7.14
CA THR A 326 -11.45 10.40 7.44
C THR A 326 -10.99 10.19 8.88
N ILE A 327 -10.15 11.08 9.43
CA ILE A 327 -9.75 11.10 10.84
C ILE A 327 -10.97 11.28 11.74
N TYR A 328 -11.88 12.20 11.41
CA TYR A 328 -13.13 12.39 12.15
C TYR A 328 -13.97 11.10 12.22
N LEU A 329 -14.11 10.40 11.10
CA LEU A 329 -14.83 9.12 11.07
C LEU A 329 -14.11 8.02 11.86
N ALA A 330 -12.77 7.97 11.78
CA ALA A 330 -11.97 7.04 12.56
C ALA A 330 -12.08 7.34 14.07
N HIS A 331 -12.15 8.61 14.46
CA HIS A 331 -12.35 9.03 15.85
C HIS A 331 -13.75 8.62 16.35
N LYS A 332 -14.79 8.77 15.52
CA LYS A 332 -16.13 8.23 15.85
C LYS A 332 -16.13 6.72 16.04
N PHE A 333 -15.35 5.99 15.25
CA PHE A 333 -15.18 4.54 15.44
C PHE A 333 -14.41 4.22 16.72
N TYR A 334 -13.37 4.99 17.04
CA TYR A 334 -12.60 4.85 18.28
C TYR A 334 -13.45 5.12 19.54
N ALA A 335 -14.24 6.19 19.54
CA ALA A 335 -15.10 6.54 20.65
C ALA A 335 -16.26 5.56 20.86
N ASN A 336 -16.81 4.99 19.78
CA ASN A 336 -17.89 4.01 19.85
C ASN A 336 -17.70 2.87 18.82
N PRO A 337 -16.95 1.82 19.17
CA PRO A 337 -16.63 0.71 18.26
C PRO A 337 -17.84 -0.18 17.94
N THR A 338 -18.58 0.17 16.88
CA THR A 338 -19.75 -0.58 16.41
C THR A 338 -19.60 -0.98 14.95
N ASN A 339 -20.44 -1.90 14.47
CA ASN A 339 -20.46 -2.24 13.04
C ASN A 339 -20.85 -1.02 12.18
N ALA A 340 -21.68 -0.12 12.69
CA ALA A 340 -22.14 1.07 11.97
C ALA A 340 -21.02 2.11 11.83
N THR A 341 -20.26 2.38 12.90
CA THR A 341 -19.12 3.32 12.85
C THR A 341 -17.98 2.76 12.01
N ALA A 342 -17.67 1.46 12.12
CA ALA A 342 -16.71 0.79 11.23
C ALA A 342 -17.15 0.83 9.76
N GLN A 343 -18.45 0.69 9.47
CA GLN A 343 -18.94 0.78 8.08
C GLN A 343 -18.69 2.15 7.47
N LYS A 344 -18.80 3.23 8.25
CA LYS A 344 -18.48 4.58 7.77
C LYS A 344 -17.00 4.72 7.43
N VAL A 345 -16.09 4.22 8.28
CA VAL A 345 -14.63 4.21 8.00
C VAL A 345 -14.32 3.38 6.74
N PHE A 346 -14.92 2.19 6.62
CA PHE A 346 -14.77 1.32 5.46
C PHE A 346 -15.23 2.01 4.17
N LEU A 347 -16.45 2.58 4.16
CA LEU A 347 -16.96 3.27 2.97
C LEU A 347 -16.15 4.53 2.65
N ALA A 348 -15.70 5.27 3.66
CA ALA A 348 -14.85 6.43 3.47
C ALA A 348 -13.51 6.08 2.81
N SER A 349 -12.90 4.97 3.24
CA SER A 349 -11.65 4.51 2.63
C SER A 349 -11.77 4.17 1.14
N LEU A 350 -12.95 3.77 0.65
CA LEU A 350 -13.13 3.39 -0.76
C LEU A 350 -13.05 4.59 -1.70
N TRP A 351 -13.69 5.72 -1.36
CA TRP A 351 -13.61 6.93 -2.18
C TRP A 351 -12.38 7.77 -1.85
N TYR A 352 -11.83 7.68 -0.64
CA TYR A 352 -10.60 8.38 -0.26
C TYR A 352 -9.46 8.06 -1.24
N LEU A 353 -9.28 6.78 -1.59
CA LEU A 353 -8.17 6.34 -2.43
C LEU A 353 -8.16 7.00 -3.82
N PRO A 354 -9.21 6.89 -4.66
CA PRO A 354 -9.21 7.55 -5.97
C PRO A 354 -9.12 9.07 -5.86
N VAL A 355 -9.71 9.69 -4.83
CA VAL A 355 -9.62 11.14 -4.62
C VAL A 355 -8.19 11.57 -4.32
N ILE A 356 -7.55 10.98 -3.29
CA ILE A 356 -6.21 11.42 -2.88
C ILE A 356 -5.17 11.12 -3.95
N MET A 357 -5.26 9.98 -4.63
CA MET A 357 -4.33 9.62 -5.71
C MET A 357 -4.54 10.49 -6.94
N GLY A 358 -5.79 10.82 -7.28
CA GLY A 358 -6.10 11.78 -8.34
C GLY A 358 -5.51 13.16 -8.04
N CYS A 359 -5.75 13.69 -6.84
CA CYS A 359 -5.14 14.94 -6.39
C CYS A 359 -3.61 14.89 -6.43
N MET A 360 -3.00 13.79 -6.00
CA MET A 360 -1.54 13.64 -5.98
C MET A 360 -0.94 13.64 -7.40
N VAL A 361 -1.60 12.97 -8.37
CA VAL A 361 -1.20 12.99 -9.78
C VAL A 361 -1.34 14.39 -10.37
N LEU A 362 -2.46 15.08 -10.15
CA LEU A 362 -2.73 16.41 -10.69
C LEU A 362 -1.78 17.48 -10.14
N HIS A 363 -1.43 17.37 -8.85
CA HIS A 363 -0.54 18.31 -8.18
C HIS A 363 0.94 17.90 -8.23
N SER A 364 1.27 16.77 -8.84
CA SER A 364 2.66 16.30 -8.96
C SER A 364 3.53 17.34 -9.67
N GLN A 365 4.68 17.66 -9.09
CA GLN A 365 5.64 18.60 -9.67
C GLN A 365 6.44 17.99 -10.83
N GLN A 366 6.36 16.67 -11.02
CA GLN A 366 7.04 15.97 -12.12
C GLN A 366 6.45 16.29 -13.51
N TRP A 367 5.31 16.99 -13.56
CA TRP A 367 4.68 17.44 -14.81
C TRP A 367 5.13 18.83 -15.29
N MET A 368 6.00 19.51 -14.54
CA MET A 368 6.45 20.87 -14.86
C MET A 368 7.17 20.93 -16.21
N ASP A 369 6.93 22.00 -16.95
CA ASP A 369 7.63 22.32 -18.20
C ASP A 369 9.00 22.96 -17.94
N GLU A 370 9.86 22.99 -18.96
CA GLU A 370 11.20 23.60 -18.87
C GLU A 370 11.13 25.05 -18.37
N ASP A 371 10.22 25.86 -18.91
CA ASP A 371 9.96 27.23 -18.46
C ASP A 371 9.51 27.31 -17.00
N GLU A 372 8.70 26.35 -16.53
CA GLU A 372 8.26 26.31 -15.14
C GLU A 372 9.38 25.84 -14.20
N ILE A 373 10.23 24.92 -14.66
CA ILE A 373 11.42 24.45 -13.94
C ILE A 373 12.40 25.61 -13.79
N GLU A 374 12.57 26.42 -14.83
CA GLU A 374 13.44 27.60 -14.83
C GLU A 374 12.91 28.69 -13.89
N ALA A 375 11.61 29.03 -13.96
CA ALA A 375 10.97 29.94 -13.02
C ALA A 375 11.04 29.43 -11.56
N LYS A 376 10.95 28.11 -11.35
CA LYS A 376 11.13 27.49 -10.02
C LYS A 376 12.58 27.59 -9.55
N LYS A 377 13.57 27.37 -10.42
CA LYS A 377 14.99 27.56 -10.12
C LYS A 377 15.29 29.00 -9.72
N GLU A 378 14.75 29.98 -10.45
CA GLU A 378 14.87 31.39 -10.06
C GLU A 378 14.28 31.63 -8.67
N THR A 379 13.09 31.08 -8.39
CA THR A 379 12.43 31.22 -7.08
C THR A 379 13.18 30.48 -5.96
N SER A 380 13.80 29.33 -6.23
CA SER A 380 14.58 28.57 -5.24
C SER A 380 15.93 29.22 -4.96
N LEU A 381 16.57 29.81 -5.97
CA LEU A 381 17.78 30.63 -5.83
C LEU A 381 17.52 31.80 -4.87
N TRP A 382 16.34 32.42 -4.92
CA TRP A 382 15.95 33.44 -3.92
C TRP A 382 15.73 32.87 -2.52
N ARG A 383 15.15 31.65 -2.38
CA ARG A 383 15.02 30.96 -1.07
C ARG A 383 16.38 30.60 -0.47
N GLU A 384 17.32 30.16 -1.29
CA GLU A 384 18.68 29.80 -0.88
C GLU A 384 19.52 31.05 -0.56
N ALA A 385 19.35 32.14 -1.33
CA ALA A 385 19.93 33.45 -1.02
C ALA A 385 19.39 34.04 0.30
N PHE A 386 18.15 33.70 0.70
CA PHE A 386 17.56 34.07 1.99
C PHE A 386 18.15 33.27 3.18
N LEU A 387 18.69 32.07 2.96
CA LEU A 387 19.21 31.17 4.00
C LEU A 387 20.73 31.03 4.05
N GLY A 388 21.45 31.58 3.07
CA GLY A 388 22.91 31.74 3.09
C GLY A 388 23.69 30.43 3.01
N GLU A 389 23.97 29.97 1.79
CA GLU A 389 25.33 29.78 1.27
C GLU A 389 25.21 29.51 -0.24
N VAL A 390 26.00 30.24 -1.03
CA VAL A 390 26.06 30.17 -2.49
C VAL A 390 27.20 29.24 -2.88
N GLU A 391 26.95 28.27 -3.75
CA GLU A 391 27.99 27.78 -4.67
C GLU A 391 27.45 27.66 -6.10
N ASN A 392 28.24 28.19 -7.03
CA ASN A 392 28.02 28.26 -8.47
C ASN A 392 27.92 26.88 -9.11
N PHE A 393 27.06 26.71 -10.12
CA PHE A 393 27.29 25.70 -11.17
C PHE A 393 26.78 26.15 -12.55
N GLN A 394 27.61 25.90 -13.57
CA GLN A 394 27.43 26.30 -14.98
C GLN A 394 26.33 25.49 -15.69
N GLU A 395 25.69 26.16 -16.66
CA GLU A 395 24.64 25.69 -17.57
C GLU A 395 25.07 24.55 -18.50
N GLN A 396 24.09 23.70 -18.83
CA GLN A 396 24.14 22.84 -20.01
C GLN A 396 22.74 22.80 -20.64
N ASP A 397 22.59 23.50 -21.76
CA ASP A 397 21.36 23.59 -22.55
C ASP A 397 20.99 22.26 -23.21
N LEU A 398 19.71 21.87 -23.12
CA LEU A 398 19.13 20.78 -23.88
C LEU A 398 17.68 21.12 -24.28
N SER A 399 17.52 21.97 -25.28
CA SER A 399 16.21 22.21 -25.91
C SER A 399 15.84 21.05 -26.84
N VAL A 400 14.75 20.32 -26.55
CA VAL A 400 14.16 19.32 -27.46
C VAL A 400 12.75 19.75 -27.85
N ALA A 401 12.59 20.22 -29.08
CA ALA A 401 11.28 20.55 -29.66
C ALA A 401 10.37 19.31 -29.73
N TYR A 402 9.14 19.41 -29.20
CA TYR A 402 8.19 18.30 -29.14
C TYR A 402 7.05 18.46 -30.16
N ASP A 403 6.79 17.40 -30.92
CA ASP A 403 5.77 17.30 -31.95
C ASP A 403 4.37 17.02 -31.34
N GLU A 404 3.40 17.90 -31.61
CA GLU A 404 2.04 17.90 -31.04
C GLU A 404 1.09 16.81 -31.60
N SER A 405 1.55 15.94 -32.50
CA SER A 405 0.69 14.96 -33.18
C SER A 405 0.40 13.66 -32.40
N ASN A 406 0.90 13.52 -31.16
CA ASN A 406 0.95 12.26 -30.44
C ASN A 406 -0.03 12.21 -29.24
N MET A 407 -0.68 11.06 -28.99
CA MET A 407 -1.63 10.88 -27.86
C MET A 407 -1.00 11.19 -26.49
N SER A 408 0.32 11.01 -26.36
CA SER A 408 1.10 11.43 -25.19
C SER A 408 1.10 12.96 -25.04
N ALA A 409 1.36 13.71 -26.11
CA ALA A 409 1.34 15.17 -26.11
C ALA A 409 -0.05 15.72 -25.76
N TRP A 410 -1.13 15.10 -26.26
CA TRP A 410 -2.50 15.48 -25.89
C TRP A 410 -2.79 15.26 -24.40
N LEU A 411 -2.41 14.10 -23.84
CA LEU A 411 -2.64 13.82 -22.42
C LEU A 411 -1.81 14.75 -21.53
N VAL A 412 -0.54 14.94 -21.87
CA VAL A 412 0.38 15.86 -21.17
C VAL A 412 -0.21 17.28 -21.20
N SER A 413 -0.64 17.76 -22.36
CA SER A 413 -1.30 19.07 -22.53
C SER A 413 -2.58 19.18 -21.70
N LYS A 414 -3.41 18.13 -21.65
CA LYS A 414 -4.63 18.13 -20.82
C LYS A 414 -4.34 18.14 -19.33
N VAL A 415 -3.39 17.33 -18.85
CA VAL A 415 -3.00 17.31 -17.43
C VAL A 415 -2.43 18.67 -17.03
N ARG A 416 -1.57 19.26 -17.87
CA ARG A 416 -1.02 20.61 -17.66
C ARG A 416 -2.09 21.69 -17.70
N GLY A 417 -3.02 21.64 -18.66
CA GLY A 417 -4.13 22.57 -18.75
C GLY A 417 -5.08 22.51 -17.54
N ILE A 418 -5.39 21.30 -17.05
CA ILE A 418 -6.16 21.13 -15.81
C ILE A 418 -5.38 21.70 -14.62
N ARG A 419 -4.08 21.39 -14.51
CA ARG A 419 -3.20 21.93 -13.47
C ARG A 419 -3.14 23.47 -13.51
N HIS A 420 -3.05 24.08 -14.69
CA HIS A 420 -3.08 25.53 -14.87
C HIS A 420 -4.43 26.11 -14.43
N SER A 421 -5.54 25.51 -14.85
CA SER A 421 -6.88 25.92 -14.40
C SER A 421 -7.06 25.78 -12.87
N MET A 422 -6.46 24.75 -12.26
CA MET A 422 -6.44 24.60 -10.80
C MET A 422 -5.54 25.63 -10.10
N ARG A 423 -4.49 26.18 -10.76
CA ARG A 423 -3.72 27.31 -10.26
C ARG A 423 -4.55 28.60 -10.24
N GLU A 424 -5.37 28.84 -11.26
CA GLU A 424 -6.33 29.97 -11.27
C GLU A 424 -7.42 29.79 -10.20
N PHE A 425 -7.75 28.55 -9.86
CA PHE A 425 -8.64 28.21 -8.73
C PHE A 425 -7.90 28.19 -7.37
N CYS A 426 -6.89 29.04 -7.21
CA CYS A 426 -6.21 29.18 -5.93
C CYS A 426 -7.22 29.72 -4.92
N ILE A 427 -7.49 28.93 -3.87
CA ILE A 427 -8.32 29.35 -2.73
C ILE A 427 -7.81 30.69 -2.13
N HIS A 428 -6.54 31.05 -2.36
CA HIS A 428 -6.00 32.35 -2.02
C HIS A 428 -6.71 33.53 -2.68
N GLU A 429 -6.90 33.54 -4.01
CA GLU A 429 -7.56 34.65 -4.71
C GLU A 429 -9.05 34.74 -4.37
N ASN A 430 -9.70 33.59 -4.12
CA ASN A 430 -11.11 33.54 -3.80
C ASN A 430 -11.46 33.82 -2.33
N LEU A 431 -10.61 33.44 -1.35
CA LEU A 431 -10.82 33.78 0.07
C LEU A 431 -10.33 35.18 0.42
N TRP A 432 -9.23 35.63 -0.20
CA TRP A 432 -8.62 36.93 0.09
C TRP A 432 -8.97 38.02 -0.93
N GLY A 433 -9.86 37.69 -1.88
CA GLY A 433 -10.63 38.66 -2.66
C GLY A 433 -9.79 39.60 -3.51
N VAL A 434 -9.45 39.19 -4.73
CA VAL A 434 -9.11 40.17 -5.78
C VAL A 434 -10.40 40.56 -6.50
N LYS A 435 -11.05 41.63 -6.03
CA LYS A 435 -11.93 42.44 -6.87
C LYS A 435 -11.18 43.74 -7.17
N ASP A 436 -11.00 44.01 -8.46
CA ASP A 436 -10.60 45.31 -9.00
C ASP A 436 -9.15 45.77 -8.74
N GLY A 437 -8.18 44.84 -8.78
CA GLY A 437 -6.78 45.18 -9.00
C GLY A 437 -6.11 46.07 -7.94
N GLN A 438 -6.73 46.23 -6.77
CA GLN A 438 -6.13 46.92 -5.63
C GLN A 438 -5.91 45.92 -4.50
N HIS A 439 -4.64 45.74 -4.14
CA HIS A 439 -4.23 44.98 -2.97
C HIS A 439 -4.78 45.64 -1.70
N GLN A 440 -5.87 45.11 -1.15
CA GLN A 440 -6.19 45.27 0.26
C GLN A 440 -6.12 43.89 0.92
N ALA A 441 -4.89 43.46 1.23
CA ALA A 441 -4.67 42.31 2.08
C ALA A 441 -5.11 42.67 3.51
N ASP A 442 -6.05 41.89 4.04
CA ASP A 442 -6.31 41.82 5.49
C ASP A 442 -5.00 41.43 6.21
N GLU A 443 -4.70 42.10 7.32
CA GLU A 443 -3.39 42.16 8.01
C GLU A 443 -2.89 40.82 8.59
N SER A 444 -3.57 39.69 8.31
CA SER A 444 -3.16 38.35 8.75
C SER A 444 -2.23 37.66 7.73
N ASN A 445 -1.02 38.22 7.64
CA ASN A 445 0.09 37.93 6.72
C ASN A 445 0.77 36.53 6.85
N VAL A 446 0.03 35.42 6.99
CA VAL A 446 0.67 34.11 7.32
C VAL A 446 0.69 33.12 6.15
N LEU A 447 -0.08 33.32 5.07
CA LEU A 447 -0.30 32.25 4.09
C LEU A 447 0.00 32.57 2.61
N CYS A 448 0.38 33.80 2.21
CA CYS A 448 0.60 34.16 0.80
C CYS A 448 2.10 34.17 0.38
N PRO A 449 2.59 33.23 -0.45
CA PRO A 449 4.00 33.19 -0.87
C PRO A 449 4.43 34.37 -1.74
N VAL A 450 3.51 34.90 -2.56
CA VAL A 450 3.78 36.00 -3.50
C VAL A 450 3.97 37.34 -2.75
N HIS A 451 3.18 37.56 -1.70
CA HIS A 451 3.25 38.82 -0.93
C HIS A 451 4.41 38.84 0.07
N VAL A 452 4.76 37.68 0.65
CA VAL A 452 6.00 37.53 1.43
C VAL A 452 7.23 37.87 0.58
N GLY A 453 7.23 37.52 -0.71
CA GLY A 453 8.28 37.90 -1.66
C GLY A 453 8.42 39.43 -1.85
N HIS A 454 7.30 40.14 -2.01
CA HIS A 454 7.32 41.58 -2.28
C HIS A 454 7.72 42.42 -1.05
N GLN A 455 7.23 42.06 0.16
CA GLN A 455 7.69 42.72 1.39
C GLN A 455 9.13 42.36 1.75
N ALA A 456 9.59 41.15 1.45
CA ALA A 456 11.00 40.80 1.61
C ALA A 456 11.90 41.67 0.71
N GLN A 457 11.49 41.99 -0.52
CA GLN A 457 12.23 42.91 -1.40
C GLN A 457 12.35 44.32 -0.80
N GLU A 458 11.25 44.89 -0.29
CA GLU A 458 11.27 46.21 0.35
C GLU A 458 12.09 46.21 1.65
N THR A 459 11.96 45.16 2.45
CA THR A 459 12.70 45.03 3.71
C THR A 459 14.19 44.84 3.47
N VAL A 460 14.58 44.06 2.45
CA VAL A 460 15.99 43.89 2.03
C VAL A 460 16.56 45.20 1.51
N ALA A 461 15.80 45.98 0.73
CA ALA A 461 16.25 47.29 0.27
C ALA A 461 16.48 48.27 1.43
N ILE A 462 15.59 48.28 2.43
CA ILE A 462 15.71 49.11 3.64
C ILE A 462 16.89 48.64 4.51
N THR A 463 17.06 47.33 4.70
CA THR A 463 18.14 46.76 5.53
C THR A 463 19.50 46.93 4.85
N ALA A 464 19.57 46.81 3.52
CA ALA A 464 20.77 47.09 2.74
C ALA A 464 21.14 48.59 2.73
N GLN A 465 20.15 49.49 2.74
CA GLN A 465 20.40 50.93 2.91
C GLN A 465 20.85 51.29 4.34
N ALA A 466 20.30 50.64 5.36
CA ALA A 466 20.73 50.82 6.75
C ALA A 466 22.18 50.32 6.95
N SER A 467 22.52 49.15 6.38
CA SER A 467 23.88 48.59 6.47
C SER A 467 24.95 49.44 5.76
N ARG A 468 24.59 50.26 4.76
CA ARG A 468 25.53 51.16 4.06
C ARG A 468 25.72 52.51 4.73
N LYS A 469 24.92 52.87 5.74
CA LYS A 469 25.05 54.16 6.46
C LYS A 469 25.96 54.09 7.69
N ASP A 470 26.39 52.89 8.09
CA ASP A 470 27.29 52.65 9.22
C ASP A 470 28.69 52.16 8.79
N LEU A 471 29.12 52.43 7.54
CA LEU A 471 30.48 52.17 7.03
C LEU A 471 31.18 53.44 6.57
#